data_AF-A0A7V5YQE2-F1
#
_entry.id   AF-A0A7V5YQE2-F1
#
_cell.length_a   1.000
_cell.length_b   1.000
_cell.length_c   1.000
_cell.angle_alpha   90.00
_cell.angle_beta   90.00
_cell.angle_gamma   90.00
#
_symmetry.space_group_name_H-M   'P 1'
#
loop_
_entity.id
_entity.type
_entity.pdbx_description
1 polymer ?
#
loop_
_entity_poly.entity_id
_entity_poly.type
_entity_poly.pdbx_seq_one_letter_code
_entity_poly.pdbx_strand_id
1 'polypeptide(L)'
;MRERRLKPEIGREFAYRLQMVDDRYLSPFLLQMALYSAIEATQRIIGISSVAVRARVEFQETPQAMQLEDMYAGEGNVPQQASVGVAIPLAFLLQSGFEELRLKAVQLEVEVYEERRTWKIDQVWPSRKQVRPGEPVELTIVLVGDNGAERVERVRYVVPIGARTGPLYFTVSDANTANLAELRHWINHQPRTPSELIAFLNRLRTNTRAYVRVWRPLPSYTVRGQALPAPPPSVAVILGSGQSVLGGASASYESKIGELEIDGGSAVIFGSRTVAVQVQE
;
A
#
# COMPACT_ATOMS: atom_id res chain seq x y z
N MET A 1 32.66 5.58 -2.01
CA MET A 1 32.50 6.62 -0.97
C MET A 1 32.11 7.92 -1.66
N ARG A 2 30.84 8.35 -1.50
CA ARG A 2 30.34 9.73 -1.59
C ARG A 2 28.84 9.67 -1.21
N GLU A 3 28.58 9.66 0.09
CA GLU A 3 27.25 9.97 0.61
C GLU A 3 26.93 11.42 0.22
N ARG A 4 26.05 11.60 -0.77
CA ARG A 4 25.31 12.85 -0.88
C ARG A 4 24.23 12.81 0.20
N ARG A 5 24.54 13.36 1.39
CA ARG A 5 23.48 13.86 2.27
C ARG A 5 22.70 14.89 1.46
N LEU A 6 21.47 14.54 1.09
CA LEU A 6 20.47 15.49 0.62
C LEU A 6 20.35 16.55 1.72
N LYS A 7 20.72 17.79 1.40
CA LYS A 7 20.43 18.93 2.26
C LYS A 7 18.90 19.03 2.36
N PRO A 8 18.31 19.24 3.54
CA PRO A 8 16.91 19.61 3.61
C PRO A 8 16.76 20.95 2.88
N GLU A 9 15.90 20.99 1.86
CA GLU A 9 15.39 22.26 1.35
C GLU A 9 14.68 22.94 2.52
N ILE A 10 15.13 24.14 2.89
CA ILE A 10 14.53 24.89 4.00
C ILE A 10 13.17 25.41 3.52
N GLY A 11 12.16 24.55 3.60
CA GLY A 11 10.77 24.90 3.42
C GLY A 11 10.27 25.74 4.59
N ARG A 12 9.28 26.61 4.33
CA ARG A 12 8.62 27.37 5.39
C ARG A 12 7.67 26.45 6.15
N GLU A 13 7.87 26.34 7.45
CA GLU A 13 7.03 25.52 8.32
C GLU A 13 5.83 26.32 8.84
N PHE A 14 4.66 25.69 8.86
CA PHE A 14 3.42 26.27 9.40
C PHE A 14 2.78 25.27 10.36
N ALA A 15 2.37 25.75 11.53
CA ALA A 15 1.72 24.93 12.54
C ALA A 15 0.30 25.43 12.78
N TYR A 16 -0.67 24.52 12.66
CA TYR A 16 -2.08 24.79 12.89
C TYR A 16 -2.57 23.95 14.07
N ARG A 17 -3.41 24.53 14.92
CA ARG A 17 -4.13 23.82 15.97
C ARG A 17 -5.62 24.08 15.79
N LEU A 18 -6.37 23.02 15.56
CA LEU A 18 -7.81 23.10 15.36
C LEU A 18 -8.52 22.30 16.45
N GLN A 19 -9.71 22.76 16.82
CA GLN A 19 -10.65 22.01 17.65
C GLN A 19 -11.79 21.58 16.74
N MET A 20 -12.13 20.29 16.81
CA MET A 20 -13.22 19.70 16.03
C MET A 20 -14.26 19.14 16.99
N VAL A 21 -15.52 19.15 16.57
CA VAL A 21 -16.57 18.41 17.27
C VAL A 21 -16.26 16.91 17.21
N ASP A 22 -16.49 16.21 18.31
CA ASP A 22 -16.47 14.74 18.36
C ASP A 22 -17.81 14.21 17.83
N ASP A 23 -17.88 13.98 16.52
CA ASP A 23 -19.06 13.44 15.84
C ASP A 23 -18.64 12.55 14.66
N ARG A 24 -19.21 11.34 14.59
CA ARG A 24 -18.82 10.31 13.62
C ARG A 24 -19.03 10.69 12.15
N TYR A 25 -19.87 11.68 11.86
CA TYR A 25 -20.14 12.18 10.52
C TYR A 25 -19.47 13.52 10.25
N LEU A 26 -19.45 14.42 11.23
CA LEU A 26 -18.86 15.75 11.06
C LEU A 26 -17.34 15.76 11.18
N SER A 27 -16.73 14.96 12.08
CA SER A 27 -15.28 14.98 12.28
C SER A 27 -14.48 14.68 11.01
N PRO A 28 -14.81 13.67 10.17
CA PRO A 28 -14.09 13.43 8.91
C PRO A 28 -14.22 14.60 7.92
N PHE A 29 -15.41 15.20 7.84
CA PHE A 29 -15.66 16.34 6.96
C PHE A 29 -14.90 17.59 7.42
N LEU A 30 -14.90 17.88 8.72
CA LEU A 30 -14.13 18.98 9.29
C LEU A 30 -12.63 18.77 9.12
N LEU A 31 -12.14 17.54 9.26
CA LEU A 31 -10.73 17.22 8.98
C LEU A 31 -10.38 17.48 7.52
N GLN A 32 -11.23 17.05 6.59
CA GLN A 32 -11.06 17.33 5.17
C GLN A 32 -10.96 18.83 4.90
N MET A 33 -11.90 19.62 5.43
CA MET A 33 -11.92 21.08 5.27
C MET A 33 -10.67 21.72 5.89
N ALA A 34 -10.30 21.32 7.10
CA ALA A 34 -9.14 21.85 7.80
C ALA A 34 -7.84 21.60 7.04
N LEU A 35 -7.64 20.38 6.55
CA LEU A 35 -6.45 20.01 5.78
C LEU A 35 -6.42 20.76 4.44
N TYR A 36 -7.55 20.83 3.73
CA TYR A 36 -7.66 21.58 2.48
C TYR A 36 -7.29 23.06 2.70
N SER A 37 -7.91 23.72 3.68
CA SER A 37 -7.66 25.12 3.99
C SER A 37 -6.23 25.37 4.50
N ALA A 38 -5.63 24.43 5.23
CA ALA A 38 -4.23 24.55 5.68
C ALA A 38 -3.26 24.51 4.49
N ILE A 39 -3.46 23.58 3.54
CA ILE A 39 -2.64 23.50 2.32
C ILE A 39 -2.85 24.76 1.47
N GLU A 40 -4.09 25.19 1.29
CA GLU A 40 -4.47 26.36 0.50
C GLU A 40 -3.91 27.67 1.10
N ALA A 41 -3.98 27.86 2.42
CA ALA A 41 -3.49 29.06 3.09
C ALA A 41 -1.95 29.18 3.09
N THR A 42 -1.26 28.04 2.96
CA THR A 42 0.20 27.96 3.07
C THR A 42 0.90 28.27 1.74
N GLN A 43 0.21 28.22 0.61
CA GLN A 43 0.80 28.36 -0.73
C GLN A 43 -0.07 29.20 -1.67
N ARG A 44 0.54 29.82 -2.69
CA ARG A 44 -0.25 30.29 -3.84
C ARG A 44 -0.70 29.04 -4.61
N ILE A 45 -2.01 28.80 -4.69
CA ILE A 45 -2.64 27.60 -5.28
C ILE A 45 -2.08 27.24 -6.68
N ILE A 46 -1.56 28.21 -7.42
CA ILE A 46 -0.90 28.00 -8.71
C ILE A 46 0.45 27.34 -8.48
N GLY A 47 0.51 26.02 -8.70
CA GLY A 47 1.77 25.28 -8.76
C GLY A 47 1.83 24.02 -7.92
N ILE A 48 0.91 23.78 -6.96
CA ILE A 48 0.93 22.53 -6.18
C ILE A 48 0.62 21.35 -7.10
N SER A 49 1.62 20.50 -7.31
CA SER A 49 1.51 19.33 -8.18
C SER A 49 1.67 18.03 -7.41
N SER A 50 2.21 18.06 -6.18
CA SER A 50 2.19 16.92 -5.27
C SER A 50 2.06 17.31 -3.78
N VAL A 51 1.43 16.45 -3.00
CA VAL A 51 1.27 16.58 -1.53
C VAL A 51 1.52 15.23 -0.89
N ALA A 52 2.48 15.13 0.02
CA ALA A 52 2.67 13.96 0.88
C ALA A 52 2.00 14.20 2.24
N VAL A 53 1.30 13.19 2.75
CA VAL A 53 0.58 13.26 4.02
C VAL A 53 0.93 12.07 4.89
N ARG A 54 1.34 12.34 6.13
CA ARG A 54 1.38 11.35 7.21
C ARG A 54 0.34 11.71 8.25
N ALA A 55 -0.55 10.78 8.56
CA ALA A 55 -1.57 10.96 9.58
C ALA A 55 -1.44 9.91 10.67
N ARG A 56 -1.51 10.37 11.92
CA ARG A 56 -1.72 9.53 13.09
C ARG A 56 -3.05 9.89 13.73
N VAL A 57 -3.96 8.93 13.81
CA VAL A 57 -5.27 9.11 14.43
C VAL A 57 -5.37 8.25 15.67
N GLU A 58 -5.67 8.89 16.79
CA GLU A 58 -5.85 8.26 18.09
C GLU A 58 -7.33 8.24 18.48
N PHE A 59 -7.72 7.20 19.18
CA PHE A 59 -9.08 6.98 19.66
C PHE A 59 -9.12 6.97 21.19
N GLN A 60 -10.29 7.23 21.77
CA GLN A 60 -10.45 7.38 23.21
C GLN A 60 -10.27 6.04 23.96
N GLU A 61 -10.88 4.96 23.44
CA GLU A 61 -11.04 3.70 24.15
C GLU A 61 -10.17 2.56 23.59
N THR A 62 -9.29 2.85 22.64
CA THR A 62 -8.29 1.89 22.13
C THR A 62 -6.89 2.48 22.11
N PRO A 63 -5.86 1.73 22.55
CA PRO A 63 -4.47 2.17 22.49
C PRO A 63 -3.90 2.13 21.06
N GLN A 64 -4.57 1.44 20.14
CA GLN A 64 -4.10 1.30 18.77
C GLN A 64 -4.46 2.55 17.96
N ALA A 65 -3.46 3.19 17.35
CA ALA A 65 -3.66 4.32 16.45
C ALA A 65 -3.79 3.85 15.00
N MET A 66 -4.63 4.53 14.21
CA MET A 66 -4.56 4.43 12.75
C MET A 66 -3.37 5.25 12.27
N GLN A 67 -2.60 4.66 11.37
CA GLN A 67 -1.49 5.29 10.68
C GLN A 67 -1.79 5.31 9.19
N LEU A 68 -1.61 6.46 8.57
CA LEU A 68 -1.75 6.66 7.14
C LEU A 68 -0.50 7.38 6.63
N GLU A 69 0.07 6.88 5.54
CA GLU A 69 1.16 7.53 4.84
C GLU A 69 0.91 7.35 3.34
N ASP A 70 0.56 8.44 2.66
CA ASP A 70 0.29 8.44 1.23
C ASP A 70 0.69 9.79 0.63
N MET A 71 0.94 9.76 -0.67
CA MET A 71 1.24 10.95 -1.47
C MET A 71 0.25 11.08 -2.62
N TYR A 72 -0.07 12.31 -2.98
CA TYR A 72 -1.03 12.65 -4.02
C TYR A 72 -0.30 13.51 -5.03
N ALA A 73 -0.40 13.18 -6.32
CA ALA A 73 0.24 13.92 -7.39
C ALA A 73 -0.68 14.01 -8.60
N GLY A 74 -0.76 15.16 -9.24
CA GLY A 74 -1.68 15.40 -10.35
C GLY A 74 -1.57 16.81 -10.93
N GLU A 75 -2.32 17.07 -11.99
CA GLU A 75 -2.31 18.36 -12.70
C GLU A 75 -3.26 19.39 -12.08
N GLY A 76 -4.12 18.99 -11.14
CA GLY A 76 -5.06 19.87 -10.48
C GLY A 76 -5.74 19.23 -9.28
N ASN A 77 -6.27 20.07 -8.40
CA ASN A 77 -7.02 19.68 -7.19
C ASN A 77 -6.26 18.72 -6.25
N VAL A 78 -4.92 18.71 -6.29
CA VAL A 78 -4.11 17.84 -5.42
C VAL A 78 -4.38 18.09 -3.92
N PRO A 79 -4.54 19.34 -3.43
CA PRO A 79 -4.94 19.58 -2.04
C PRO A 79 -6.27 18.91 -1.66
N GLN A 80 -7.25 18.93 -2.56
CA GLN A 80 -8.54 18.29 -2.36
C GLN A 80 -8.41 16.76 -2.34
N GLN A 81 -7.62 16.18 -3.24
CA GLN A 81 -7.36 14.74 -3.28
C GLN A 81 -6.70 14.26 -1.97
N ALA A 82 -5.67 14.98 -1.51
CA ALA A 82 -4.99 14.68 -0.27
C ALA A 82 -5.93 14.76 0.94
N SER A 83 -6.77 15.80 0.98
CA SER A 83 -7.73 16.02 2.06
C SER A 83 -8.79 14.91 2.14
N VAL A 84 -9.32 14.49 0.99
CA VAL A 84 -10.28 13.36 0.89
C VAL A 84 -9.61 12.04 1.25
N GLY A 85 -8.36 11.86 0.83
CA GLY A 85 -7.59 10.64 1.08
C GLY A 85 -7.33 10.36 2.57
N VAL A 86 -7.25 11.39 3.41
CA VAL A 86 -7.22 11.24 4.88
C VAL A 86 -8.61 11.07 5.47
N ALA A 87 -9.59 11.81 4.94
CA ALA A 87 -10.95 11.81 5.49
C ALA A 87 -11.69 10.49 5.27
N ILE A 88 -11.49 9.80 4.14
CA ILE A 88 -12.17 8.53 3.84
C ILE A 88 -11.82 7.43 4.84
N PRO A 89 -10.52 7.11 5.11
CA PRO A 89 -10.16 6.11 6.12
C PRO A 89 -10.68 6.48 7.51
N LEU A 90 -10.66 7.77 7.88
CA LEU A 90 -11.23 8.22 9.15
C LEU A 90 -12.74 8.00 9.21
N ALA A 91 -13.48 8.40 8.18
CA ALA A 91 -14.92 8.18 8.09
C ALA A 91 -15.25 6.69 8.18
N PHE A 92 -14.49 5.85 7.50
CA PHE A 92 -14.64 4.40 7.55
C PHE A 92 -14.48 3.83 8.97
N LEU A 93 -13.52 4.33 9.76
CA LEU A 93 -13.36 3.95 11.16
C LEU A 93 -14.51 4.44 12.04
N LEU A 94 -14.84 5.73 11.99
CA LEU A 94 -15.87 6.32 12.86
C LEU A 94 -17.29 5.79 12.54
N GLN A 95 -17.54 5.40 11.29
CA GLN A 95 -18.84 4.90 10.81
C GLN A 95 -18.92 3.38 10.78
N SER A 96 -17.90 2.68 11.29
CA SER A 96 -17.88 1.21 11.39
C SER A 96 -18.91 0.63 12.37
N GLY A 97 -19.47 1.47 13.26
CA GLY A 97 -20.43 1.05 14.29
C GLY A 97 -19.80 0.65 15.63
N PHE A 98 -18.47 0.62 15.73
CA PHE A 98 -17.78 0.40 17.00
C PHE A 98 -17.80 1.65 17.88
N GLU A 99 -18.33 1.52 19.10
CA GLU A 99 -18.41 2.64 20.06
C GLU A 99 -17.04 3.05 20.61
N GLU A 100 -16.06 2.15 20.58
CA GLU A 100 -14.70 2.39 21.07
C GLU A 100 -13.89 3.29 20.11
N LEU A 101 -14.33 3.43 18.85
CA LEU A 101 -13.71 4.26 17.83
C LEU A 101 -14.20 5.70 17.89
N ARG A 102 -14.13 6.32 19.07
CA ARG A 102 -14.35 7.76 19.24
C ARG A 102 -13.05 8.50 19.05
N LEU A 103 -13.10 9.58 18.28
CA LEU A 103 -11.91 10.34 17.93
C LEU A 103 -11.35 11.03 19.18
N LYS A 104 -10.03 10.89 19.40
CA LYS A 104 -9.31 11.58 20.48
C LYS A 104 -8.44 12.70 19.92
N ALA A 105 -7.61 12.36 18.92
CA ALA A 105 -6.69 13.31 18.32
C ALA A 105 -6.32 12.88 16.90
N VAL A 106 -6.02 13.88 16.06
CA VAL A 106 -5.45 13.68 14.73
C VAL A 106 -4.19 14.53 14.64
N GLN A 107 -3.08 13.90 14.29
CA GLN A 107 -1.81 14.56 13.98
C GLN A 107 -1.55 14.39 12.48
N LEU A 108 -1.24 15.48 11.81
CA LEU A 108 -0.96 15.51 10.38
C LEU A 108 0.39 16.17 10.14
N GLU A 109 1.24 15.49 9.39
CA GLU A 109 2.43 16.06 8.76
C GLU A 109 2.15 16.14 7.26
N VAL A 110 2.36 17.32 6.68
CA VAL A 110 2.04 17.59 5.28
C VAL A 110 3.23 18.25 4.60
N GLU A 111 3.69 17.63 3.51
CA GLU A 111 4.76 18.18 2.67
C GLU A 111 4.17 18.50 1.30
N VAL A 112 4.41 19.72 0.81
CA VAL A 112 3.86 20.22 -0.45
C VAL A 112 4.99 20.43 -1.45
N TYR A 113 4.77 20.01 -2.70
CA TYR A 113 5.73 20.11 -3.78
C TYR A 113 5.09 20.78 -5.01
N GLU A 114 5.84 21.71 -5.61
CA GLU A 114 5.43 22.38 -6.85
C GLU A 114 5.56 21.47 -8.08
N GLU A 115 6.41 20.45 -7.99
CA GLU A 115 6.63 19.49 -9.07
C GLU A 115 5.71 18.28 -8.94
N ARG A 116 5.28 17.73 -10.09
CA ARG A 116 4.56 16.46 -10.14
C ARG A 116 5.55 15.32 -9.92
N ARG A 117 5.48 14.69 -8.77
CA ARG A 117 6.42 13.65 -8.33
C ARG A 117 5.76 12.28 -8.41
N THR A 118 6.03 11.60 -9.52
CA THR A 118 5.47 10.29 -9.82
C THR A 118 6.54 9.37 -10.40
N TRP A 119 6.31 8.08 -10.28
CA TRP A 119 7.11 7.02 -10.89
C TRP A 119 6.18 5.99 -11.52
N LYS A 120 6.37 5.77 -12.82
CA LYS A 120 5.74 4.66 -13.53
C LYS A 120 6.65 3.44 -13.49
N ILE A 121 6.12 2.28 -13.13
CA ILE A 121 6.80 1.00 -13.35
C ILE A 121 6.79 0.72 -14.86
N ASP A 122 7.90 1.02 -15.53
CA ASP A 122 8.00 0.93 -16.99
C ASP A 122 8.41 -0.46 -17.45
N GLN A 123 9.53 -0.96 -16.92
CA GLN A 123 10.13 -2.24 -17.31
C GLN A 123 10.58 -3.04 -16.10
N VAL A 124 10.50 -4.37 -16.26
CA VAL A 124 11.02 -5.34 -15.31
C VAL A 124 11.62 -6.48 -16.10
N TRP A 125 12.82 -6.93 -15.74
CA TRP A 125 13.39 -8.16 -16.30
C TRP A 125 14.28 -8.87 -15.28
N PRO A 126 14.31 -10.21 -15.30
CA PRO A 126 15.23 -10.99 -14.48
C PRO A 126 16.62 -11.06 -15.12
N SER A 127 17.64 -11.18 -14.29
CA SER A 127 19.03 -11.47 -14.67
C SER A 127 19.20 -12.82 -15.40
N ARG A 128 18.29 -13.77 -15.16
CA ARG A 128 18.30 -15.11 -15.76
C ARG A 128 16.88 -15.60 -16.00
N LYS A 129 16.68 -16.35 -17.10
CA LYS A 129 15.38 -16.98 -17.43
C LYS A 129 15.19 -18.33 -16.73
N GLN A 130 16.26 -18.93 -16.24
CA GLN A 130 16.27 -20.23 -15.57
C GLN A 130 17.10 -20.14 -14.29
N VAL A 131 16.68 -20.84 -13.24
CA VAL A 131 17.32 -20.79 -11.93
C VAL A 131 17.14 -22.12 -11.20
N ARG A 132 18.11 -22.51 -10.35
CA ARG A 132 17.97 -23.67 -9.46
C ARG A 132 17.50 -23.27 -8.07
N PRO A 133 16.85 -24.17 -7.30
CA PRO A 133 16.63 -23.95 -5.87
C PRO A 133 17.94 -23.58 -5.16
N GLY A 134 17.89 -22.55 -4.31
CA GLY A 134 19.05 -21.97 -3.63
C GLY A 134 19.78 -20.88 -4.41
N GLU A 135 19.54 -20.74 -5.71
CA GLU A 135 20.17 -19.69 -6.52
C GLU A 135 19.41 -18.35 -6.45
N PRO A 136 20.12 -17.22 -6.58
CA PRO A 136 19.49 -15.91 -6.64
C PRO A 136 18.98 -15.58 -8.05
N VAL A 137 17.81 -14.94 -8.09
CA VAL A 137 17.32 -14.16 -9.21
C VAL A 137 17.42 -12.69 -8.83
N GLU A 138 18.22 -11.92 -9.57
CA GLU A 138 18.16 -10.46 -9.51
C GLU A 138 17.14 -9.95 -10.53
N LEU A 139 16.22 -9.10 -10.09
CA LEU A 139 15.28 -8.35 -10.93
C LEU A 139 15.83 -6.94 -11.12
N THR A 140 15.89 -6.49 -12.37
CA THR A 140 16.10 -5.07 -12.69
C THR A 140 14.75 -4.44 -13.01
N ILE A 141 14.48 -3.31 -12.38
CA ILE A 141 13.19 -2.61 -12.42
C ILE A 141 13.48 -1.16 -12.79
N VAL A 142 12.85 -0.68 -13.86
CA VAL A 142 13.00 0.68 -14.35
C VAL A 142 11.75 1.46 -13.99
N LEU A 143 11.94 2.50 -13.20
CA LEU A 143 10.94 3.50 -12.88
C LEU A 143 11.19 4.74 -13.73
N VAL A 144 10.15 5.25 -14.39
CA VAL A 144 10.23 6.47 -15.22
C VAL A 144 9.31 7.53 -14.64
N GLY A 145 9.86 8.71 -14.37
CA GLY A 145 9.11 9.86 -13.89
C GLY A 145 8.57 10.70 -15.04
N ASP A 146 7.59 11.54 -14.77
CA ASP A 146 6.96 12.36 -15.80
C ASP A 146 7.89 13.42 -16.41
N ASN A 147 8.94 13.80 -15.67
CA ASN A 147 10.01 14.66 -16.15
C ASN A 147 11.07 13.92 -17.00
N GLY A 148 10.83 12.65 -17.33
CA GLY A 148 11.79 11.80 -18.05
C GLY A 148 12.95 11.30 -17.19
N ALA A 149 12.94 11.56 -15.88
CA ALA A 149 13.92 10.94 -14.99
C ALA A 149 13.73 9.42 -15.00
N GLU A 150 14.83 8.69 -14.91
CA GLU A 150 14.82 7.24 -14.80
C GLU A 150 15.52 6.81 -13.51
N ARG A 151 14.93 5.83 -12.82
CA ARG A 151 15.50 5.19 -11.65
C ARG A 151 15.51 3.70 -11.84
N VAL A 152 16.69 3.10 -11.76
CA VAL A 152 16.90 1.67 -11.92
C VAL A 152 17.11 1.03 -10.56
N GLU A 153 16.20 0.14 -10.18
CA GLU A 153 16.22 -0.60 -8.93
C GLU A 153 16.58 -2.06 -9.18
N ARG A 154 17.37 -2.64 -8.28
CA ARG A 154 17.77 -4.05 -8.34
C ARG A 154 17.34 -4.77 -7.08
N VAL A 155 16.49 -5.77 -7.24
CA VAL A 155 15.98 -6.58 -6.13
C VAL A 155 16.46 -8.02 -6.28
N ARG A 156 17.10 -8.54 -5.23
CA ARG A 156 17.58 -9.92 -5.19
C ARG A 156 16.59 -10.80 -4.44
N TYR A 157 16.14 -11.87 -5.10
CA TYR A 157 15.34 -12.92 -4.49
C TYR A 157 16.09 -14.25 -4.56
N VAL A 158 16.24 -14.94 -3.43
CA VAL A 158 16.83 -16.28 -3.39
C VAL A 158 15.71 -17.31 -3.48
N VAL A 159 15.74 -18.16 -4.50
CA VAL A 159 14.76 -19.23 -4.63
C VAL A 159 14.97 -20.21 -3.47
N PRO A 160 13.95 -20.51 -2.64
CA PRO A 160 14.13 -21.40 -1.49
C PRO A 160 14.65 -22.78 -1.90
N ILE A 161 15.51 -23.36 -1.06
CA ILE A 161 15.93 -24.76 -1.21
C ILE A 161 14.67 -25.65 -1.11
N GLY A 162 14.51 -26.59 -2.03
CA GLY A 162 13.29 -27.42 -2.14
C GLY A 162 12.13 -26.77 -2.89
N ALA A 163 12.32 -25.60 -3.51
CA ALA A 163 11.34 -25.03 -4.42
C ALA A 163 11.03 -26.00 -5.58
N ARG A 164 9.75 -26.20 -5.87
CA ARG A 164 9.30 -27.10 -6.94
C ARG A 164 9.82 -26.64 -8.31
N THR A 165 10.07 -27.56 -9.24
CA THR A 165 10.30 -27.23 -10.65
C THR A 165 9.09 -26.51 -11.25
N GLY A 166 9.29 -25.62 -12.23
CA GLY A 166 8.20 -24.90 -12.91
C GLY A 166 8.37 -23.38 -12.93
N PRO A 167 7.39 -22.65 -13.52
CA PRO A 167 7.45 -21.21 -13.60
C PRO A 167 7.28 -20.55 -12.23
N LEU A 168 8.13 -19.57 -11.94
CA LEU A 168 8.08 -18.68 -10.79
C LEU A 168 7.84 -17.26 -11.31
N TYR A 169 6.75 -16.63 -10.88
CA TYR A 169 6.35 -15.31 -11.34
C TYR A 169 6.77 -14.24 -10.34
N PHE A 170 7.17 -13.09 -10.88
CA PHE A 170 7.47 -11.89 -10.14
C PHE A 170 6.59 -10.78 -10.69
N THR A 171 5.66 -10.30 -9.88
CA THR A 171 4.82 -9.14 -10.20
C THR A 171 5.33 -7.96 -9.40
N VAL A 172 5.81 -6.93 -10.08
CA VAL A 172 6.17 -5.64 -9.50
C VAL A 172 4.98 -4.72 -9.72
N SER A 173 4.38 -4.21 -8.64
CA SER A 173 3.17 -3.41 -8.74
C SER A 173 3.13 -2.25 -7.77
N ASP A 174 2.28 -1.27 -8.09
CA ASP A 174 1.86 -0.23 -7.17
C ASP A 174 1.03 -0.77 -5.98
N ALA A 175 0.76 0.13 -5.03
CA ALA A 175 -0.01 -0.16 -3.83
C ALA A 175 -1.45 -0.57 -4.11
N ASN A 176 -2.12 0.06 -5.08
CA ASN A 176 -3.52 -0.24 -5.43
C ASN A 176 -3.65 -1.70 -5.88
N THR A 177 -2.76 -2.14 -6.77
CA THR A 177 -2.71 -3.52 -7.25
C THR A 177 -2.34 -4.48 -6.12
N ALA A 178 -1.36 -4.12 -5.29
CA ALA A 178 -0.88 -4.97 -4.21
C ALA A 178 -1.92 -5.13 -3.06
N ASN A 179 -2.70 -4.09 -2.77
CA ASN A 179 -3.75 -4.08 -1.74
C ASN A 179 -5.04 -4.79 -2.18
N LEU A 180 -5.21 -5.10 -3.47
CA LEU A 180 -6.45 -5.72 -3.98
C LEU A 180 -6.78 -7.06 -3.28
N ALA A 181 -5.77 -7.84 -2.92
CA ALA A 181 -5.96 -9.09 -2.18
C ALA A 181 -6.46 -8.85 -0.75
N GLU A 182 -5.92 -7.84 -0.04
CA GLU A 182 -6.35 -7.45 1.30
C GLU A 182 -7.79 -6.92 1.29
N LEU A 183 -8.13 -6.06 0.31
CA LEU A 183 -9.48 -5.52 0.14
C LEU A 183 -10.51 -6.62 -0.19
N ARG A 184 -10.15 -7.58 -1.05
CA ARG A 184 -11.00 -8.75 -1.32
C ARG A 184 -11.15 -9.64 -0.09
N HIS A 185 -10.10 -9.77 0.70
CA HIS A 185 -10.16 -10.52 1.94
C HIS A 185 -11.18 -9.90 2.90
N TRP A 186 -11.13 -8.58 3.09
CA TRP A 186 -12.09 -7.81 3.89
C TRP A 186 -13.55 -8.05 3.46
N ILE A 187 -13.85 -8.01 2.16
CA ILE A 187 -15.23 -8.24 1.65
C ILE A 187 -15.78 -9.59 2.11
N ASN A 188 -14.92 -10.60 2.21
CA ASN A 188 -15.32 -11.95 2.61
C ASN A 188 -15.24 -12.19 4.12
N HIS A 189 -14.48 -11.36 4.85
CA HIS A 189 -14.22 -11.49 6.28
C HIS A 189 -14.16 -10.09 6.91
N GLN A 190 -15.32 -9.53 7.23
CA GLN A 190 -15.38 -8.25 7.91
C GLN A 190 -14.81 -8.38 9.34
N PRO A 191 -13.83 -7.54 9.71
CA PRO A 191 -13.36 -7.31 11.08
C PRO A 191 -14.49 -7.16 12.07
N ARG A 192 -14.33 -7.89 13.17
CA ARG A 192 -15.34 -8.01 14.22
C ARG A 192 -15.02 -7.15 15.42
N THR A 193 -13.81 -6.60 15.47
CA THR A 193 -13.34 -5.75 16.56
C THR A 193 -12.72 -4.46 16.03
N PRO A 194 -12.72 -3.38 16.85
CA PRO A 194 -12.05 -2.12 16.51
C PRO A 194 -10.57 -2.33 16.16
N SER A 195 -9.89 -3.19 16.92
CA SER A 195 -8.46 -3.46 16.74
C SER A 195 -8.16 -4.19 15.43
N GLU A 196 -9.01 -5.15 15.04
CA GLU A 196 -8.88 -5.82 13.74
C GLU A 196 -9.07 -4.85 12.58
N LEU A 197 -10.01 -3.91 12.71
CA LEU A 197 -10.30 -2.90 11.70
C LEU A 197 -9.14 -1.89 11.56
N ILE A 198 -8.59 -1.39 12.67
CA ILE A 198 -7.39 -0.52 12.64
C ILE A 198 -6.19 -1.30 12.08
N ALA A 199 -5.99 -2.54 12.52
CA ALA A 199 -4.92 -3.39 12.00
C ALA A 199 -5.06 -3.69 10.51
N PHE A 200 -6.29 -3.75 9.98
CA PHE A 200 -6.53 -3.89 8.54
C PHE A 200 -6.05 -2.66 7.77
N LEU A 201 -6.47 -1.45 8.18
CA LEU A 201 -6.05 -0.22 7.51
C LEU A 201 -4.53 0.00 7.60
N ASN A 202 -3.93 -0.24 8.76
CA ASN A 202 -2.48 -0.09 8.95
C ASN A 202 -1.64 -1.11 8.17
N ARG A 203 -2.25 -2.19 7.66
CA ARG A 203 -1.58 -3.18 6.78
C ARG A 203 -1.68 -2.84 5.31
N LEU A 204 -2.50 -1.84 4.94
CA LEU A 204 -2.55 -1.38 3.56
C LEU A 204 -1.20 -0.78 3.19
N ARG A 205 -0.72 -1.18 2.03
CA ARG A 205 0.52 -0.71 1.41
C ARG A 205 0.39 0.76 1.06
N THR A 206 1.44 1.54 1.34
CA THR A 206 1.55 2.96 0.98
C THR A 206 1.86 3.12 -0.50
N ASN A 207 1.39 4.22 -1.09
CA ASN A 207 1.52 4.47 -2.54
C ASN A 207 2.88 5.06 -2.98
N THR A 208 3.81 5.25 -2.05
CA THR A 208 5.19 5.71 -2.31
C THR A 208 6.19 4.56 -2.50
N ARG A 209 5.71 3.31 -2.54
CA ARG A 209 6.53 2.11 -2.73
C ARG A 209 6.00 1.24 -3.86
N ALA A 210 6.91 0.49 -4.49
CA ALA A 210 6.56 -0.64 -5.36
C ALA A 210 6.74 -1.94 -4.59
N TYR A 211 5.91 -2.94 -4.93
CA TYR A 211 5.87 -4.22 -4.24
C TYR A 211 6.18 -5.33 -5.23
N VAL A 212 7.20 -6.13 -4.93
CA VAL A 212 7.58 -7.31 -5.70
C VAL A 212 6.93 -8.54 -5.06
N ARG A 213 5.83 -8.99 -5.64
CA ARG A 213 5.17 -10.24 -5.25
C ARG A 213 5.79 -11.41 -6.00
N VAL A 214 6.27 -12.41 -5.27
CA VAL A 214 6.72 -13.69 -5.83
C VAL A 214 5.61 -14.72 -5.69
N TRP A 215 5.21 -15.36 -6.78
CA TRP A 215 4.07 -16.29 -6.76
C TRP A 215 4.18 -17.40 -7.80
N ARG A 216 3.30 -18.41 -7.66
CA ARG A 216 3.13 -19.51 -8.61
C ARG A 216 1.67 -19.66 -9.03
N PRO A 217 1.40 -20.17 -10.24
CA PRO A 217 0.06 -20.42 -10.75
C PRO A 217 -0.52 -21.69 -10.12
N LEU A 218 -0.57 -21.72 -8.79
CA LEU A 218 -1.08 -22.80 -7.97
C LEU A 218 -2.29 -22.30 -7.18
N PRO A 219 -3.27 -23.17 -6.90
CA PRO A 219 -4.38 -22.83 -6.04
C PRO A 219 -3.88 -22.34 -4.69
N SER A 220 -4.45 -21.27 -4.21
CA SER A 220 -4.25 -20.72 -2.87
C SER A 220 -5.63 -20.45 -2.29
N TYR A 221 -5.79 -20.73 -1.01
CA TYR A 221 -7.06 -20.60 -0.33
C TYR A 221 -6.90 -19.65 0.84
N THR A 222 -7.87 -18.79 1.11
CA THR A 222 -7.87 -17.95 2.32
C THR A 222 -8.84 -18.52 3.33
N VAL A 223 -8.37 -18.97 4.49
CA VAL A 223 -9.21 -19.54 5.56
C VAL A 223 -9.06 -18.67 6.80
N ARG A 224 -10.16 -18.09 7.30
CA ARG A 224 -10.16 -17.19 8.48
C ARG A 224 -9.10 -16.08 8.38
N GLY A 225 -8.88 -15.56 7.18
CA GLY A 225 -7.90 -14.50 6.91
C GLY A 225 -6.43 -14.89 6.92
N GLN A 226 -6.13 -16.18 6.96
CA GLN A 226 -4.79 -16.66 6.65
C GLN A 226 -4.76 -17.22 5.24
N ALA A 227 -3.81 -16.73 4.44
CA ALA A 227 -3.53 -17.30 3.14
C ALA A 227 -2.84 -18.66 3.32
N LEU A 228 -3.43 -19.70 2.74
CA LEU A 228 -2.89 -21.04 2.62
C LEU A 228 -2.39 -21.22 1.17
N PRO A 229 -1.10 -20.95 0.91
CA PRO A 229 -0.51 -21.12 -0.41
C PRO A 229 -0.37 -22.61 -0.75
N ALA A 230 -0.90 -23.04 -1.91
CA ALA A 230 -0.73 -24.37 -2.47
C ALA A 230 -0.94 -25.54 -1.48
N PRO A 231 -2.13 -25.66 -0.84
CA PRO A 231 -2.39 -26.75 0.08
C PRO A 231 -2.32 -28.11 -0.64
N PRO A 232 -2.05 -29.22 0.08
CA PRO A 232 -2.11 -30.56 -0.49
C PRO A 232 -3.46 -30.84 -1.18
N PRO A 233 -3.50 -31.66 -2.25
CA PRO A 233 -4.73 -31.90 -3.02
C PRO A 233 -5.93 -32.36 -2.17
N SER A 234 -5.69 -33.21 -1.17
CA SER A 234 -6.73 -33.66 -0.24
C SER A 234 -7.36 -32.52 0.55
N VAL A 235 -6.55 -31.56 1.00
CA VAL A 235 -7.01 -30.35 1.71
C VAL A 235 -7.69 -29.39 0.74
N ALA A 236 -7.17 -29.24 -0.49
CA ALA A 236 -7.75 -28.40 -1.52
C ALA A 236 -9.18 -28.80 -1.91
N VAL A 237 -9.49 -30.11 -1.94
CA VAL A 237 -10.86 -30.61 -2.19
C VAL A 237 -11.82 -30.19 -1.07
N ILE A 238 -11.40 -30.33 0.19
CA ILE A 238 -12.21 -29.94 1.34
C ILE A 238 -12.44 -28.41 1.34
N LEU A 239 -11.38 -27.64 1.13
CA LEU A 239 -11.47 -26.17 1.08
C LEU A 239 -12.28 -25.68 -0.14
N GLY A 240 -12.15 -26.36 -1.28
CA GLY A 240 -12.95 -26.08 -2.48
C GLY A 240 -14.44 -26.40 -2.31
N SER A 241 -14.77 -27.46 -1.56
CA SER A 241 -16.16 -27.82 -1.28
C SER A 241 -16.87 -26.87 -0.30
N GLY A 242 -16.11 -26.08 0.47
CA GLY A 242 -16.62 -25.09 1.43
C GLY A 242 -16.83 -23.68 0.87
N GLN A 243 -16.71 -23.48 -0.45
CA GLN A 243 -16.81 -22.17 -1.11
C GLN A 243 -18.18 -21.47 -0.95
N SER A 244 -19.21 -22.20 -0.55
CA SER A 244 -20.61 -21.75 -0.60
C SER A 244 -21.14 -21.13 0.70
N VAL A 245 -20.33 -21.03 1.76
CA VAL A 245 -20.78 -20.49 3.07
C VAL A 245 -20.07 -19.16 3.32
N LEU A 246 -20.82 -18.15 3.79
CA LEU A 246 -20.24 -16.91 4.32
C LEU A 246 -19.16 -17.25 5.36
N GLY A 247 -17.89 -16.91 5.07
CA GLY A 247 -16.71 -17.30 5.86
C GLY A 247 -15.96 -18.57 5.39
N GLY A 248 -16.33 -19.11 4.23
CA GLY A 248 -15.66 -20.21 3.54
C GLY A 248 -14.35 -19.81 2.85
N ALA A 249 -13.60 -20.81 2.39
CA ALA A 249 -12.29 -20.59 1.81
C ALA A 249 -12.38 -19.91 0.42
N SER A 250 -11.80 -18.72 0.27
CA SER A 250 -11.73 -18.06 -1.05
C SER A 250 -10.53 -18.56 -1.85
N ALA A 251 -10.76 -19.02 -3.08
CA ALA A 251 -9.71 -19.52 -3.95
C ALA A 251 -9.10 -18.40 -4.81
N SER A 252 -7.78 -18.35 -4.88
CA SER A 252 -6.98 -17.59 -5.85
C SER A 252 -6.00 -18.53 -6.52
N TYR A 253 -5.68 -18.31 -7.79
CA TYR A 253 -4.69 -19.11 -8.53
C TYR A 253 -3.27 -18.52 -8.47
N GLU A 254 -3.04 -17.55 -7.58
CA GLU A 254 -1.76 -16.84 -7.44
C GLU A 254 -1.14 -17.06 -6.05
N SER A 255 -0.69 -18.28 -5.79
CA SER A 255 -0.07 -18.65 -4.51
C SER A 255 1.17 -17.80 -4.21
N LYS A 256 1.06 -16.86 -3.27
CA LYS A 256 2.14 -15.97 -2.80
C LYS A 256 3.21 -16.79 -2.08
N ILE A 257 4.47 -16.55 -2.43
CA ILE A 257 5.66 -17.19 -1.85
C ILE A 257 6.47 -16.17 -1.06
N GLY A 258 6.53 -14.93 -1.52
CA GLY A 258 7.27 -13.86 -0.86
C GLY A 258 6.85 -12.48 -1.36
N GLU A 259 7.31 -11.46 -0.65
CA GLU A 259 7.13 -10.06 -1.01
C GLU A 259 8.38 -9.27 -0.65
N LEU A 260 8.76 -8.35 -1.52
CA LEU A 260 9.81 -7.37 -1.26
C LEU A 260 9.27 -5.97 -1.59
N GLU A 261 9.85 -4.97 -0.96
CA GLU A 261 9.46 -3.57 -1.16
C GLU A 261 10.60 -2.78 -1.80
N ILE A 262 10.23 -1.80 -2.62
CA ILE A 262 11.14 -0.88 -3.28
C ILE A 262 10.66 0.53 -2.94
N ASP A 263 11.54 1.30 -2.30
CA ASP A 263 11.25 2.67 -1.91
C ASP A 263 11.27 3.61 -3.13
N GLY A 264 10.14 4.23 -3.43
CA GLY A 264 9.99 5.24 -4.47
C GLY A 264 10.53 6.62 -4.08
N GLY A 265 10.89 6.82 -2.81
CA GLY A 265 11.18 8.12 -2.24
C GLY A 265 9.92 8.99 -2.15
N SER A 266 10.09 10.30 -2.22
CA SER A 266 8.97 11.27 -2.17
C SER A 266 8.25 11.38 -3.52
N ALA A 267 7.69 10.27 -4.03
CA ALA A 267 6.93 10.24 -5.28
C ALA A 267 5.88 9.11 -5.29
N VAL A 268 4.75 9.34 -5.97
CA VAL A 268 3.67 8.34 -6.13
C VAL A 268 4.07 7.29 -7.17
N ILE A 269 4.00 6.00 -6.82
CA ILE A 269 4.27 4.91 -7.76
C ILE A 269 2.97 4.38 -8.38
N PHE A 270 2.99 4.15 -9.70
CA PHE A 270 1.88 3.54 -10.43
C PHE A 270 2.34 2.50 -11.47
N GLY A 271 1.46 1.53 -11.74
CA GLY A 271 1.64 0.52 -12.76
C GLY A 271 1.89 -0.89 -12.21
N SER A 272 1.99 -1.85 -13.13
CA SER A 272 2.27 -3.23 -12.79
C SER A 272 2.93 -3.95 -13.96
N ARG A 273 3.93 -4.78 -13.66
CA ARG A 273 4.67 -5.62 -14.60
C ARG A 273 4.90 -7.00 -14.01
N THR A 274 4.69 -8.03 -14.82
CA THR A 274 4.93 -9.41 -14.42
C THR A 274 5.99 -10.04 -15.33
N VAL A 275 6.96 -10.71 -14.72
CA VAL A 275 7.97 -11.54 -15.41
C VAL A 275 7.99 -12.93 -14.81
N ALA A 276 8.53 -13.89 -15.56
CA ALA A 276 8.65 -15.27 -15.13
C ALA A 276 10.09 -15.76 -15.24
N VAL A 277 10.48 -16.62 -14.30
CA VAL A 277 11.73 -17.40 -14.32
C VAL A 277 11.37 -18.87 -14.16
N GLN A 278 12.01 -19.74 -14.92
CA GLN A 278 11.80 -21.18 -14.81
C GLN A 278 12.72 -21.76 -13.73
N VAL A 279 12.13 -22.39 -12.71
CA VAL A 279 12.89 -23.18 -11.73
C VAL A 279 13.15 -24.56 -12.32
N GLN A 280 14.42 -24.97 -12.35
CA GLN A 280 14.90 -26.27 -12.84
C GLN A 280 15.81 -26.94 -11.79
N GLU A 281 16.09 -28.23 -11.97
CA GLU A 281 17.01 -29.00 -11.12
C GLU A 281 18.49 -28.62 -11.33
#